data_AF-A0A194VZT5-F1
#
_entry.id   AF-A0A194VZT5-F1
#
_cell.length_a   1.000
_cell.length_b   1.000
_cell.length_c   1.000
_cell.angle_alpha   90.00
_cell.angle_beta   90.00
_cell.angle_gamma   90.00
#
_symmetry.space_group_name_H-M   'P 1'
#
loop_
_entity.id
_entity.type
_entity.pdbx_description
1 polymer ?
#
loop_
_entity_poly.entity_id
_entity_poly.type
_entity_poly.pdbx_seq_one_letter_code
_entity_poly.pdbx_strand_id
1 'polypeptide(L)'
;MIIRKREAEYDIKMVNVSQLSWICRSSAAGGDSFDLAETSVSASASKMGRTLFALASLALGATAQSTAGAYGQCGGSGYTGATACGSGYTCTTYNPYYAQCYPGETTSTAVASTTSGSTRTPTSTTTSSGSVTTTVSTTQPTTTLATSTTVATGTGSGTPTTLVSGWYWIRGVETPYYHSYLQTLPTGTPSDALMDSYETAGQFNIIDGQLVYNTGSGTTDALYMHVEDPTDKTQRALATWFNATENTYGSFAFSGDTVTWTDPDVSRPNTAAFYVCPGNSTTAENALFVNTGAYLYDTPSGCYDVDIHSYGASTASL
;
A
#
# COMPACT_ATOMS: atom_id res chain seq x y z
N MET A 1 62.51 3.97 13.00
CA MET A 1 61.12 3.47 12.85
C MET A 1 60.24 4.33 13.74
N ILE A 2 59.67 5.40 13.18
CA ILE A 2 58.76 6.32 13.87
C ILE A 2 57.63 6.65 12.90
N ILE A 3 56.42 6.51 13.41
CA ILE A 3 55.10 6.61 12.77
C ILE A 3 54.84 8.04 12.27
N ARG A 4 54.25 8.18 11.08
CA ARG A 4 53.47 9.37 10.72
C ARG A 4 52.12 8.95 10.12
N LYS A 5 51.04 9.22 10.85
CA LYS A 5 49.69 9.37 10.30
C LYS A 5 49.68 10.63 9.41
N ARG A 6 49.10 10.55 8.22
CA ARG A 6 48.67 11.72 7.44
C ARG A 6 47.15 11.68 7.36
N GLU A 7 46.52 12.70 7.92
CA GLU A 7 45.14 13.06 7.65
C GLU A 7 45.09 13.81 6.31
N ALA A 8 44.09 13.51 5.49
CA ALA A 8 43.81 14.19 4.24
C ALA A 8 42.52 14.99 4.43
N GLU A 9 42.63 16.30 4.25
CA GLU A 9 41.50 17.25 4.15
C GLU A 9 40.67 16.94 2.89
N TYR A 10 39.35 17.03 3.02
CA TYR A 10 38.43 17.07 1.88
C TYR A 10 37.76 18.45 1.83
N ASP A 11 38.06 19.18 0.76
CA ASP A 11 37.58 20.51 0.43
C ASP A 11 36.17 20.43 -0.18
N ILE A 12 35.15 20.93 0.52
CA ILE A 12 33.79 21.09 -0.02
C ILE A 12 33.61 22.57 -0.38
N LYS A 13 33.65 22.85 -1.68
CA LYS A 13 33.18 24.11 -2.26
C LYS A 13 31.67 24.23 -2.06
N MET A 14 31.24 25.15 -1.21
CA MET A 14 29.86 25.63 -1.17
C MET A 14 29.70 26.91 -2.00
N VAL A 15 28.71 26.85 -2.89
CA VAL A 15 28.18 27.96 -3.68
C VAL A 15 27.50 28.96 -2.75
N ASN A 16 27.76 30.23 -3.04
CA ASN A 16 27.27 31.42 -2.36
C ASN A 16 25.75 31.57 -2.53
N VAL A 17 25.01 31.61 -1.42
CA VAL A 17 23.74 32.33 -1.33
C VAL A 17 23.75 33.16 -0.06
N SER A 18 23.75 34.48 -0.28
CA SER A 18 23.68 35.51 0.74
C SER A 18 22.25 35.69 1.27
N GLN A 19 22.18 36.28 2.46
CA GLN A 19 21.01 36.87 3.14
C GLN A 19 20.13 35.90 3.95
N LEU A 20 20.32 35.88 5.27
CA LEU A 20 19.39 36.52 6.22
C LEU A 20 19.89 36.27 7.65
N SER A 21 20.27 37.37 8.29
CA SER A 21 20.68 37.43 9.70
C SER A 21 19.53 37.04 10.63
N TRP A 22 19.73 36.03 11.47
CA TRP A 22 19.10 35.97 12.78
C TRP A 22 20.15 35.61 13.82
N ILE A 23 20.31 36.53 14.76
CA ILE A 23 21.18 36.44 15.93
C ILE A 23 20.68 35.29 16.79
N CYS A 24 21.50 34.25 16.95
CA CYS A 24 21.38 33.30 18.05
C CYS A 24 22.26 33.85 19.19
N ARG A 25 21.64 34.31 20.28
CA ARG A 25 22.33 34.63 21.54
C ARG A 25 22.14 33.46 22.49
N SER A 26 23.26 32.94 22.97
CA SER A 26 23.43 31.84 23.91
C SER A 26 22.61 31.98 25.19
N SER A 27 22.02 30.88 25.66
CA SER A 27 21.40 30.75 26.99
C SER A 27 22.39 30.07 27.95
N ALA A 28 22.70 30.72 29.07
CA ALA A 28 23.33 30.09 30.21
C ALA A 28 22.48 30.35 31.46
N ALA A 29 22.11 29.24 32.12
CA ALA A 29 21.80 29.05 33.53
C ALA A 29 20.70 29.88 34.22
N GLY A 30 19.78 29.16 34.87
CA GLY A 30 19.29 29.53 36.21
C GLY A 30 17.78 29.57 36.38
N GLY A 31 17.25 28.59 37.11
CA GLY A 31 16.37 28.85 38.27
C GLY A 31 14.90 29.22 38.04
N ASP A 32 14.06 28.37 38.65
CA ASP A 32 12.81 28.71 39.34
C ASP A 32 11.49 28.85 38.57
N SER A 33 10.58 27.94 38.95
CA SER A 33 9.11 28.05 39.07
C SER A 33 8.32 28.69 37.94
N PHE A 34 7.52 27.86 37.25
CA PHE A 34 6.32 28.33 36.55
C PHE A 34 5.08 27.59 37.06
N ASP A 35 4.31 28.34 37.84
CA ASP A 35 2.89 28.13 38.15
C ASP A 35 2.05 28.06 36.86
N LEU A 36 0.99 27.26 36.94
CA LEU A 36 -0.07 27.17 35.95
C LEU A 36 -0.86 28.49 35.89
N ALA A 37 -1.01 29.07 34.70
CA ALA A 37 -2.00 30.11 34.46
C ALA A 37 -2.70 29.86 33.11
N GLU A 38 -3.98 29.49 33.22
CA GLU A 38 -4.91 29.44 32.11
C GLU A 38 -5.21 30.86 31.60
N THR A 39 -5.10 31.07 30.29
CA THR A 39 -5.58 32.28 29.63
C THR A 39 -7.07 32.18 29.35
N SER A 40 -7.88 32.63 30.31
CA SER A 40 -9.29 32.94 30.10
C SER A 40 -9.46 34.12 29.12
N VAL A 41 -10.15 33.91 28.00
CA VAL A 41 -10.60 35.00 27.12
C VAL A 41 -11.78 35.72 27.78
N SER A 42 -11.57 36.97 28.18
CA SER A 42 -12.61 37.83 28.76
C SER A 42 -13.44 38.47 27.64
N ALA A 43 -14.72 38.11 27.56
CA ALA A 43 -15.70 38.80 26.72
C ALA A 43 -16.19 40.06 27.45
N SER A 44 -15.80 41.23 26.94
CA SER A 44 -16.30 42.51 27.44
C SER A 44 -17.64 42.84 26.77
N ALA A 45 -18.72 42.81 27.55
CA ALA A 45 -20.05 43.23 27.12
C ALA A 45 -20.12 44.76 27.05
N SER A 46 -20.47 45.31 25.89
CA SER A 46 -20.85 46.72 25.75
C SER A 46 -22.28 46.85 25.21
N LYS A 47 -22.95 47.87 25.76
CA LYS A 47 -24.39 48.13 25.78
C LYS A 47 -25.05 48.27 24.41
N MET A 48 -26.31 47.84 24.39
CA MET A 48 -27.32 48.02 23.35
C MET A 48 -27.49 49.48 22.89
N GLY A 49 -27.34 49.71 21.59
CA GLY A 49 -27.90 50.84 20.85
C GLY A 49 -28.66 50.31 19.64
N ARG A 50 -29.99 50.50 19.63
CA ARG A 50 -30.88 50.06 18.56
C ARG A 50 -30.72 50.98 17.35
N THR A 51 -30.16 50.46 16.26
CA THR A 51 -30.22 51.09 14.95
C THR A 51 -30.43 50.00 13.90
N LEU A 52 -31.61 50.00 13.28
CA LEU A 52 -31.96 49.10 12.18
C LEU A 52 -31.20 49.52 10.92
N PHE A 53 -30.09 48.85 10.62
CA PHE A 53 -29.46 48.84 9.30
C PHE A 53 -29.67 47.46 8.68
N ALA A 54 -30.54 47.40 7.67
CA ALA A 54 -30.70 46.22 6.83
C ALA A 54 -29.49 46.13 5.89
N LEU A 55 -28.45 45.39 6.30
CA LEU A 55 -27.38 44.94 5.41
C LEU A 55 -27.83 43.62 4.78
N ALA A 56 -28.28 43.67 3.53
CA ALA A 56 -28.49 42.48 2.71
C ALA A 56 -27.11 41.90 2.35
N SER A 57 -26.64 40.93 3.14
CA SER A 57 -25.45 40.14 2.82
C SER A 57 -25.79 39.15 1.70
N LEU A 58 -25.36 39.46 0.47
CA LEU A 58 -25.28 38.47 -0.60
C LEU A 58 -24.16 37.48 -0.24
N ALA A 59 -24.53 36.36 0.40
CA ALA A 59 -23.64 35.24 0.59
C ALA A 59 -23.43 34.55 -0.77
N LEU A 60 -22.33 34.87 -1.45
CA LEU A 60 -21.81 33.99 -2.50
C LEU A 60 -21.32 32.72 -1.78
N GLY A 61 -22.08 31.64 -1.92
CA GLY A 61 -21.65 30.30 -1.52
C GLY A 61 -20.44 29.90 -2.36
N ALA A 62 -19.24 30.08 -1.82
CA ALA A 62 -18.06 29.40 -2.31
C ALA A 62 -18.22 27.92 -1.95
N THR A 63 -18.66 27.10 -2.90
CA THR A 63 -18.48 25.65 -2.79
C THR A 63 -16.98 25.41 -2.83
N ALA A 64 -16.37 25.18 -1.67
CA ALA A 64 -15.04 24.59 -1.62
C ALA A 64 -15.16 23.25 -2.37
N GLN A 65 -14.60 23.17 -3.57
CA GLN A 65 -14.52 21.92 -4.31
C GLN A 65 -13.49 21.07 -3.56
N SER A 66 -13.97 20.23 -2.63
CA SER A 66 -13.13 19.25 -1.98
C SER A 66 -12.60 18.30 -3.05
N THR A 67 -11.30 18.08 -3.05
CA THR A 67 -10.68 17.02 -3.83
C THR A 67 -10.62 15.76 -2.97
N ALA A 68 -10.87 14.61 -3.58
CA ALA A 68 -10.60 13.32 -2.98
C ALA A 68 -9.08 13.17 -2.82
N GLY A 69 -8.66 12.67 -1.66
CA GLY A 69 -7.27 12.35 -1.39
C GLY A 69 -6.75 11.26 -2.31
N ALA A 70 -5.43 11.05 -2.29
CA ALA A 70 -4.81 9.88 -2.91
C ALA A 70 -5.56 8.61 -2.52
N TYR A 71 -5.88 7.76 -3.49
CA TYR A 71 -6.63 6.51 -3.31
C TYR A 71 -8.02 6.66 -2.67
N GLY A 72 -8.57 7.87 -2.57
CA GLY A 72 -9.93 8.12 -2.11
C GLY A 72 -10.98 7.88 -3.20
N GLN A 73 -12.24 7.62 -2.79
CA GLN A 73 -13.35 7.52 -3.75
C GLN A 73 -13.59 8.87 -4.43
N CYS A 74 -13.65 8.87 -5.76
CA CYS A 74 -13.88 10.04 -6.59
C CYS A 74 -15.09 9.89 -7.53
N GLY A 75 -15.82 8.79 -7.43
CA GLY A 75 -16.99 8.57 -8.27
C GLY A 75 -17.68 7.25 -7.98
N GLY A 76 -18.76 7.00 -8.73
CA GLY A 76 -19.64 5.86 -8.55
C GLY A 76 -21.11 6.26 -8.45
N SER A 77 -22.00 5.39 -8.90
CA SER A 77 -23.44 5.57 -8.78
C SER A 77 -23.85 5.69 -7.31
N GLY A 78 -24.48 6.81 -6.96
CA GLY A 78 -24.88 7.15 -5.59
C GLY A 78 -23.82 7.90 -4.77
N TYR A 79 -22.60 8.08 -5.29
CA TYR A 79 -21.55 8.85 -4.59
C TYR A 79 -21.81 10.36 -4.70
N THR A 80 -21.89 11.05 -3.56
CA THR A 80 -22.13 12.51 -3.46
C THR A 80 -20.92 13.27 -2.94
N GLY A 81 -19.77 12.62 -2.81
CA GLY A 81 -18.54 13.22 -2.29
C GLY A 81 -17.69 13.91 -3.36
N ALA A 82 -16.41 14.13 -3.04
CA ALA A 82 -15.47 14.81 -3.92
C ALA A 82 -15.21 14.03 -5.20
N THR A 83 -15.53 14.60 -6.38
CA THR A 83 -15.35 13.91 -7.67
C THR A 83 -14.05 14.22 -8.39
N ALA A 84 -13.29 15.20 -7.90
CA ALA A 84 -11.98 15.56 -8.42
C ALA A 84 -10.89 15.00 -7.51
N CYS A 85 -9.80 14.50 -8.08
CA CYS A 85 -8.66 14.03 -7.30
C CYS A 85 -7.69 15.18 -7.00
N GLY A 86 -6.93 15.06 -5.91
CA GLY A 86 -5.82 15.97 -5.63
C GLY A 86 -4.77 15.99 -6.75
N SER A 87 -3.96 17.04 -6.82
CA SER A 87 -2.92 17.19 -7.85
C SER A 87 -2.02 15.96 -7.95
N GLY A 88 -1.79 15.49 -9.18
CA GLY A 88 -1.02 14.27 -9.45
C GLY A 88 -1.86 12.99 -9.51
N TYR A 89 -3.14 13.04 -9.13
CA TYR A 89 -4.05 11.91 -9.15
C TYR A 89 -5.19 12.12 -10.17
N THR A 90 -5.65 11.03 -10.77
CA THR A 90 -6.72 10.94 -11.76
C THR A 90 -7.80 10.01 -11.23
N CYS A 91 -9.07 10.37 -11.46
CA CYS A 91 -10.19 9.56 -11.02
C CYS A 91 -10.42 8.38 -11.97
N THR A 92 -10.06 7.16 -11.54
CA THR A 92 -10.20 5.93 -12.33
C THR A 92 -11.43 5.15 -11.89
N THR A 93 -12.32 4.81 -12.83
CA THR A 93 -13.54 4.05 -12.54
C THR A 93 -13.24 2.55 -12.52
N TYR A 94 -13.56 1.87 -11.42
CA TYR A 94 -13.37 0.43 -11.26
C TYR A 94 -14.66 -0.36 -11.52
N ASN A 95 -15.78 0.17 -11.03
CA ASN A 95 -17.10 -0.41 -11.26
C ASN A 95 -18.16 0.71 -11.26
N PRO A 96 -19.42 0.41 -11.64
CA PRO A 96 -20.45 1.44 -11.77
C PRO A 96 -20.75 2.21 -10.48
N TYR A 97 -20.40 1.66 -9.32
CA TYR A 97 -20.66 2.22 -7.98
C TYR A 97 -19.40 2.80 -7.32
N TYR A 98 -18.21 2.67 -7.95
CA TYR A 98 -16.94 3.06 -7.35
C TYR A 98 -15.88 3.49 -8.37
N ALA A 99 -15.33 4.67 -8.16
CA ALA A 99 -14.14 5.20 -8.82
C ALA A 99 -13.16 5.76 -7.78
N GLN A 100 -11.85 5.64 -8.01
CA GLN A 100 -10.81 5.96 -7.03
C GLN A 100 -9.70 6.84 -7.62
N CYS A 101 -9.11 7.71 -6.80
CA CYS A 101 -8.00 8.57 -7.19
C CYS A 101 -6.67 7.84 -7.28
N TYR A 102 -6.10 7.70 -8.47
CA TYR A 102 -4.80 7.05 -8.69
C TYR A 102 -3.78 8.01 -9.31
N PRO A 103 -2.47 7.85 -9.06
CA PRO A 103 -1.45 8.65 -9.74
C PRO A 103 -1.64 8.59 -11.26
N GLY A 104 -1.76 9.75 -11.92
CA GLY A 104 -1.97 9.81 -13.36
C GLY A 104 -0.64 9.81 -14.12
N GLU A 105 -0.45 8.89 -15.05
CA GLU A 105 0.47 9.12 -16.17
C GLU A 105 -0.12 10.25 -17.04
N THR A 106 0.63 11.34 -17.22
CA THR A 106 0.21 12.43 -18.11
C THR A 106 0.22 11.98 -19.56
N THR A 107 -0.85 11.34 -20.02
CA THR A 107 -1.14 11.19 -21.44
C THR A 107 -2.31 12.10 -21.80
N SER A 108 -1.98 13.34 -22.18
CA SER A 108 -2.88 14.22 -22.91
C SER A 108 -3.20 13.58 -24.26
N THR A 109 -4.34 12.90 -24.39
CA THR A 109 -4.90 12.55 -25.70
C THR A 109 -6.30 13.13 -25.84
N ALA A 110 -6.42 13.98 -26.85
CA ALA A 110 -7.63 14.68 -27.24
C ALA A 110 -8.79 13.73 -27.56
N VAL A 111 -9.99 14.18 -27.19
CA VAL A 111 -11.28 13.55 -27.51
C VAL A 111 -11.49 13.54 -29.04
N ALA A 112 -11.61 12.35 -29.62
CA ALA A 112 -12.16 12.15 -30.96
C ALA A 112 -13.35 11.19 -30.86
N SER A 113 -14.55 11.77 -30.78
CA SER A 113 -15.84 11.09 -30.80
C SER A 113 -16.10 10.47 -32.17
N THR A 114 -16.33 9.16 -32.25
CA THR A 114 -16.98 8.54 -33.43
C THR A 114 -18.09 7.58 -33.01
N THR A 115 -19.23 7.80 -33.65
CA THR A 115 -20.56 7.21 -33.50
C THR A 115 -20.59 5.72 -33.87
N SER A 116 -21.14 4.88 -32.98
CA SER A 116 -21.51 3.49 -33.30
C SER A 116 -22.99 3.40 -33.70
N GLY A 117 -23.23 2.94 -34.93
CA GLY A 117 -24.53 2.61 -35.49
C GLY A 117 -24.95 1.15 -35.23
N SER A 118 -26.25 0.92 -35.35
CA SER A 118 -27.04 -0.17 -34.75
C SER A 118 -27.18 -1.46 -35.60
N THR A 119 -27.53 -2.56 -34.91
CA THR A 119 -28.45 -3.68 -35.30
C THR A 119 -27.89 -4.97 -35.96
N ARG A 120 -28.08 -6.14 -35.30
CA ARG A 120 -29.04 -7.23 -35.65
C ARG A 120 -28.89 -8.51 -34.78
N THR A 121 -30.00 -8.84 -34.11
CA THR A 121 -30.69 -10.16 -33.90
C THR A 121 -29.91 -11.49 -33.76
N PRO A 122 -30.24 -12.32 -32.75
CA PRO A 122 -30.14 -13.79 -32.85
C PRO A 122 -31.52 -14.45 -33.00
N THR A 123 -31.60 -15.41 -33.92
CA THR A 123 -32.78 -16.22 -34.25
C THR A 123 -32.83 -17.47 -33.37
N SER A 124 -34.00 -17.75 -32.79
CA SER A 124 -34.34 -18.97 -32.05
C SER A 124 -34.35 -20.21 -32.93
N THR A 125 -33.85 -21.34 -32.42
CA THR A 125 -34.31 -22.68 -32.83
C THR A 125 -34.46 -23.60 -31.61
N THR A 126 -35.56 -24.33 -31.60
CA THR A 126 -36.07 -25.19 -30.53
C THR A 126 -35.85 -26.67 -30.82
N THR A 127 -35.77 -27.45 -29.72
CA THR A 127 -36.22 -28.85 -29.52
C THR A 127 -35.51 -30.01 -30.26
N SER A 128 -34.91 -30.94 -29.52
CA SER A 128 -35.62 -32.15 -29.02
C SER A 128 -34.71 -33.15 -28.28
N SER A 129 -35.22 -33.57 -27.13
CA SER A 129 -35.09 -34.84 -26.38
C SER A 129 -34.13 -35.94 -26.86
N GLY A 130 -33.22 -36.34 -25.96
CA GLY A 130 -32.47 -37.59 -26.00
C GLY A 130 -32.07 -38.01 -24.58
N SER A 131 -32.75 -39.01 -24.06
CA SER A 131 -32.57 -39.61 -22.72
C SER A 131 -31.30 -40.46 -22.66
N VAL A 132 -30.36 -40.19 -21.74
CA VAL A 132 -29.40 -41.18 -21.23
C VAL A 132 -29.05 -40.89 -19.75
N THR A 133 -29.45 -41.85 -18.92
CA THR A 133 -28.96 -42.31 -17.60
C THR A 133 -27.81 -41.56 -16.91
N THR A 134 -28.10 -41.12 -15.69
CA THR A 134 -27.19 -40.64 -14.65
C THR A 134 -26.31 -41.76 -14.08
N THR A 135 -25.00 -41.65 -14.24
CA THR A 135 -24.00 -42.27 -13.37
C THR A 135 -23.14 -41.18 -12.75
N VAL A 136 -23.23 -41.04 -11.43
CA VAL A 136 -22.45 -40.11 -10.60
C VAL A 136 -21.03 -40.67 -10.49
N SER A 137 -20.06 -40.02 -11.14
CA SER A 137 -18.63 -40.23 -10.92
C SER A 137 -18.02 -38.95 -10.36
N THR A 138 -17.55 -39.05 -9.12
CA THR A 138 -16.82 -38.02 -8.38
C THR A 138 -15.40 -37.93 -8.93
N THR A 139 -15.13 -36.94 -9.77
CA THR A 139 -13.75 -36.54 -10.11
C THR A 139 -13.63 -35.03 -10.00
N GLN A 140 -13.00 -34.61 -8.92
CA GLN A 140 -12.51 -33.28 -8.63
C GLN A 140 -11.68 -32.75 -9.82
N PRO A 141 -11.94 -31.54 -10.34
CA PRO A 141 -11.01 -30.91 -11.26
C PRO A 141 -9.76 -30.49 -10.48
N THR A 142 -8.65 -31.19 -10.69
CA THR A 142 -7.32 -30.72 -10.30
C THR A 142 -6.87 -29.74 -11.37
N THR A 143 -6.92 -28.45 -11.07
CA THR A 143 -6.36 -27.40 -11.92
C THR A 143 -4.84 -27.44 -11.81
N THR A 144 -4.18 -28.14 -12.73
CA THR A 144 -2.72 -28.07 -12.88
C THR A 144 -2.37 -26.70 -13.44
N LEU A 145 -1.77 -25.84 -12.62
CA LEU A 145 -1.29 -24.53 -13.05
C LEU A 145 -0.14 -24.73 -14.05
N ALA A 146 -0.34 -24.31 -15.31
CA ALA A 146 0.69 -24.34 -16.33
C ALA A 146 1.72 -23.23 -16.06
N THR A 147 2.89 -23.62 -15.53
CA THR A 147 4.06 -22.75 -15.40
C THR A 147 4.57 -22.38 -16.79
N SER A 148 4.33 -21.13 -17.21
CA SER A 148 4.91 -20.56 -18.42
C SER A 148 6.22 -19.86 -18.04
N THR A 149 7.34 -20.57 -18.19
CA THR A 149 8.68 -20.08 -17.85
C THR A 149 9.35 -19.46 -19.07
N THR A 150 9.73 -18.19 -19.00
CA THR A 150 10.76 -17.61 -19.86
C THR A 150 12.03 -17.39 -19.02
N VAL A 151 13.16 -17.88 -19.51
CA VAL A 151 14.46 -17.73 -18.84
C VAL A 151 14.97 -16.32 -19.09
N ALA A 152 14.83 -15.43 -18.11
CA ALA A 152 15.51 -14.15 -18.10
C ALA A 152 16.80 -14.27 -17.27
N THR A 153 17.95 -14.34 -17.95
CA THR A 153 19.27 -14.17 -17.31
C THR A 153 19.48 -12.66 -17.10
N GLY A 154 19.02 -12.14 -15.97
CA GLY A 154 19.20 -10.74 -15.61
C GLY A 154 20.59 -10.47 -15.05
N THR A 155 21.51 -9.96 -15.89
CA THR A 155 22.81 -9.42 -15.46
C THR A 155 22.71 -7.91 -15.16
N GLY A 156 21.61 -7.46 -14.56
CA GLY A 156 21.35 -6.05 -14.26
C GLY A 156 21.08 -5.84 -12.78
N SER A 157 21.74 -4.85 -12.18
CA SER A 157 21.42 -4.35 -10.84
C SER A 157 20.03 -3.71 -10.86
N GLY A 158 18.99 -4.49 -10.60
CA GLY A 158 17.59 -4.05 -10.53
C GLY A 158 16.67 -5.24 -10.26
N THR A 159 15.57 -5.01 -9.52
CA THR A 159 14.58 -6.08 -9.26
C THR A 159 13.96 -6.54 -10.59
N PRO A 160 13.89 -7.85 -10.88
CA PRO A 160 13.39 -8.32 -12.18
C PRO A 160 11.91 -7.99 -12.40
N THR A 161 11.57 -7.45 -13.57
CA THR A 161 10.18 -7.09 -13.95
C THR A 161 9.44 -8.21 -14.68
N THR A 162 10.14 -9.26 -15.09
CA THR A 162 9.58 -10.50 -15.61
C THR A 162 9.82 -11.61 -14.61
N LEU A 163 8.84 -12.49 -14.43
CA LEU A 163 8.90 -13.56 -13.44
C LEU A 163 10.11 -14.46 -13.70
N VAL A 164 10.97 -14.58 -12.70
CA VAL A 164 12.11 -15.49 -12.70
C VAL A 164 11.62 -16.89 -12.32
N SER A 165 12.14 -17.92 -12.99
CA SER A 165 11.78 -19.31 -12.69
C SER A 165 11.99 -19.65 -11.22
N GLY A 166 10.98 -20.24 -10.57
CA GLY A 166 11.02 -20.59 -9.15
C GLY A 166 10.65 -19.44 -8.20
N TRP A 167 10.26 -18.28 -8.72
CA TRP A 167 9.78 -17.13 -7.95
C TRP A 167 8.33 -16.82 -8.28
N TYR A 168 7.71 -15.98 -7.44
CA TYR A 168 6.30 -15.60 -7.53
C TYR A 168 6.14 -14.11 -7.24
N TRP A 169 5.19 -13.45 -7.89
CA TRP A 169 4.65 -12.22 -7.32
C TRP A 169 3.81 -12.58 -6.08
N ILE A 170 3.70 -11.70 -5.10
CA ILE A 170 2.74 -11.86 -4.00
C ILE A 170 1.78 -10.68 -4.04
N ARG A 171 0.46 -10.96 -4.06
CA ARG A 171 -0.57 -9.92 -4.18
C ARG A 171 -1.71 -10.11 -3.20
N GLY A 172 -2.38 -9.01 -2.85
CA GLY A 172 -3.60 -9.02 -2.07
C GLY A 172 -4.78 -9.52 -2.89
N VAL A 173 -5.63 -10.33 -2.26
CA VAL A 173 -6.85 -10.89 -2.91
C VAL A 173 -8.15 -10.30 -2.36
N GLU A 174 -8.07 -9.28 -1.51
CA GLU A 174 -9.21 -8.66 -0.85
C GLU A 174 -9.24 -7.14 -1.05
N THR A 175 -10.44 -6.57 -1.17
CA THR A 175 -10.62 -5.10 -1.27
C THR A 175 -10.29 -4.44 0.08
N PRO A 176 -9.61 -3.27 0.11
CA PRO A 176 -9.26 -2.38 -1.01
C PRO A 176 -7.90 -2.67 -1.68
N TYR A 177 -7.16 -3.68 -1.22
CA TYR A 177 -5.81 -4.00 -1.68
C TYR A 177 -5.76 -5.16 -2.69
N TYR A 178 -6.88 -5.39 -3.39
CA TYR A 178 -6.98 -6.38 -4.44
C TYR A 178 -6.04 -5.95 -5.58
N HIS A 179 -5.10 -6.83 -5.94
CA HIS A 179 -3.97 -6.54 -6.86
C HIS A 179 -2.99 -5.45 -6.39
N SER A 180 -2.90 -5.18 -5.10
CA SER A 180 -1.69 -4.60 -4.53
C SER A 180 -0.63 -5.68 -4.35
N TYR A 181 0.64 -5.34 -4.56
CA TYR A 181 1.76 -6.27 -4.60
C TYR A 181 2.75 -6.03 -3.47
N LEU A 182 3.24 -7.12 -2.89
CA LEU A 182 4.27 -7.10 -1.85
C LEU A 182 5.57 -6.51 -2.41
N GLN A 183 6.18 -5.60 -1.67
CA GLN A 183 7.38 -4.89 -2.08
C GLN A 183 8.08 -4.19 -0.91
N THR A 184 9.21 -3.54 -1.23
CA THR A 184 9.96 -2.64 -0.35
C THR A 184 10.09 -1.28 -1.04
N LEU A 185 10.19 -0.20 -0.27
CA LEU A 185 10.62 1.10 -0.80
C LEU A 185 11.91 1.59 -0.11
N PRO A 186 12.97 1.94 -0.86
CA PRO A 186 13.19 1.65 -2.27
C PRO A 186 13.15 0.15 -2.61
N THR A 187 12.81 -0.17 -3.85
CA THR A 187 12.67 -1.55 -4.33
C THR A 187 13.98 -2.34 -4.19
N GLY A 188 13.91 -3.52 -3.57
CA GLY A 188 15.07 -4.39 -3.34
C GLY A 188 16.02 -3.92 -2.24
N THR A 189 15.55 -3.08 -1.31
CA THR A 189 16.35 -2.60 -0.16
C THR A 189 15.65 -2.91 1.16
N PRO A 190 16.39 -3.10 2.27
CA PRO A 190 15.78 -3.29 3.59
C PRO A 190 14.85 -2.13 3.97
N SER A 191 13.57 -2.41 4.12
CA SER A 191 12.56 -1.49 4.63
C SER A 191 11.30 -2.25 5.05
N ASP A 192 10.28 -1.53 5.53
CA ASP A 192 8.99 -2.12 5.87
C ASP A 192 8.40 -2.91 4.69
N ALA A 193 7.64 -3.96 4.98
CA ALA A 193 6.95 -4.71 3.94
C ALA A 193 5.68 -3.96 3.54
N LEU A 194 5.50 -3.73 2.25
CA LEU A 194 4.44 -2.87 1.72
C LEU A 194 3.57 -3.61 0.73
N MET A 195 2.30 -3.20 0.61
CA MET A 195 1.36 -3.63 -0.42
C MET A 195 0.98 -2.44 -1.30
N ASP A 196 1.59 -2.33 -2.49
CA ASP A 196 1.40 -1.16 -3.37
C ASP A 196 1.32 -1.56 -4.86
N SER A 197 1.50 -0.60 -5.77
CA SER A 197 1.40 -0.78 -7.21
C SER A 197 2.23 -1.96 -7.74
N TYR A 198 1.71 -2.59 -8.79
CA TYR A 198 2.38 -3.66 -9.54
C TYR A 198 3.70 -3.22 -10.21
N GLU A 199 3.89 -1.91 -10.41
CA GLU A 199 5.05 -1.32 -11.09
C GLU A 199 6.37 -1.55 -10.34
N THR A 200 6.29 -1.68 -9.02
CA THR A 200 7.41 -1.86 -8.10
C THR A 200 7.31 -3.17 -7.33
N ALA A 201 6.48 -4.11 -7.81
CA ALA A 201 6.27 -5.41 -7.21
C ALA A 201 7.58 -6.20 -7.05
N GLY A 202 7.77 -6.78 -5.86
CA GLY A 202 8.84 -7.73 -5.61
C GLY A 202 8.51 -9.12 -6.14
N GLN A 203 9.56 -9.93 -6.33
CA GLN A 203 9.41 -11.37 -6.57
C GLN A 203 9.90 -12.14 -5.36
N PHE A 204 9.13 -13.14 -4.95
CA PHE A 204 9.31 -13.85 -3.70
C PHE A 204 9.27 -15.36 -3.87
N ASN A 205 9.90 -16.05 -2.94
CA ASN A 205 9.73 -17.48 -2.75
C ASN A 205 9.80 -17.80 -1.26
N ILE A 206 9.30 -18.97 -0.86
CA ILE A 206 9.46 -19.46 0.51
C ILE A 206 10.49 -20.59 0.50
N ILE A 207 11.61 -20.36 1.17
CA ILE A 207 12.75 -21.28 1.24
C ILE A 207 13.06 -21.52 2.70
N ASP A 208 13.00 -22.78 3.14
CA ASP A 208 13.32 -23.17 4.53
C ASP A 208 12.58 -22.34 5.60
N GLY A 209 11.31 -22.00 5.35
CA GLY A 209 10.47 -21.22 6.27
C GLY A 209 10.68 -19.69 6.18
N GLN A 210 11.57 -19.22 5.31
CA GLN A 210 11.82 -17.80 5.09
C GLN A 210 11.03 -17.29 3.88
N LEU A 211 10.35 -16.15 3.99
CA LEU A 211 9.86 -15.45 2.81
C LEU A 211 10.99 -14.59 2.23
N VAL A 212 11.53 -15.02 1.10
CA VAL A 212 12.73 -14.49 0.46
C VAL A 212 12.34 -13.55 -0.68
N TYR A 213 12.90 -12.35 -0.71
CA TYR A 213 12.81 -11.36 -1.79
C TYR A 213 13.98 -11.56 -2.77
N ASN A 214 13.69 -11.70 -4.07
CA ASN A 214 14.69 -11.71 -5.14
C ASN A 214 15.14 -10.30 -5.54
N THR A 215 16.35 -9.91 -5.11
CA THR A 215 16.94 -8.60 -5.43
C THR A 215 17.57 -8.53 -6.83
N GLY A 216 17.44 -9.58 -7.64
CA GLY A 216 18.09 -9.75 -8.95
C GLY A 216 19.25 -10.73 -8.92
N SER A 217 19.78 -11.08 -7.74
CA SER A 217 20.88 -12.03 -7.53
C SER A 217 20.42 -13.44 -7.14
N GLY A 218 19.13 -13.75 -7.29
CA GLY A 218 18.54 -14.97 -6.70
C GLY A 218 18.56 -14.89 -5.17
N THR A 219 19.16 -15.89 -4.51
CA THR A 219 19.26 -15.95 -3.04
C THR A 219 20.53 -15.32 -2.46
N THR A 220 21.50 -14.94 -3.31
CA THR A 220 22.85 -14.52 -2.86
C THR A 220 22.82 -13.20 -2.08
N ASP A 221 22.00 -12.25 -2.53
CA ASP A 221 21.81 -10.93 -1.90
C ASP A 221 20.33 -10.70 -1.57
N ALA A 222 19.62 -11.79 -1.25
CA ALA A 222 18.20 -11.71 -0.98
C ALA A 222 17.90 -10.96 0.32
N LEU A 223 16.69 -10.44 0.39
CA LEU A 223 16.12 -9.97 1.66
C LEU A 223 15.16 -11.02 2.20
N TYR A 224 15.00 -11.05 3.50
CA TYR A 224 14.15 -11.98 4.21
C TYR A 224 13.08 -11.17 4.96
N MET A 225 11.83 -11.59 4.88
CA MET A 225 10.76 -10.97 5.64
C MET A 225 10.89 -11.36 7.11
N HIS A 226 11.01 -10.35 7.96
CA HIS A 226 10.93 -10.46 9.41
C HIS A 226 9.52 -10.16 9.88
N VAL A 227 9.17 -10.74 11.01
CA VAL A 227 7.95 -10.44 11.76
C VAL A 227 8.37 -9.98 13.14
N GLU A 228 7.70 -8.95 13.65
CA GLU A 228 7.89 -8.45 15.01
C GLU A 228 7.74 -9.59 16.02
N ASP A 229 8.72 -9.71 16.92
CA ASP A 229 8.67 -10.54 18.11
C ASP A 229 8.25 -9.66 19.31
N PRO A 230 6.94 -9.50 19.56
CA PRO A 230 6.48 -8.60 20.61
C PRO A 230 6.69 -9.25 21.98
N THR A 231 6.98 -8.42 22.98
CA THR A 231 6.89 -8.86 24.39
C THR A 231 5.44 -9.18 24.78
N ASP A 232 4.47 -8.43 24.26
CA ASP A 232 3.05 -8.69 24.44
C ASP A 232 2.52 -9.62 23.33
N LYS A 233 2.38 -10.91 23.65
CA LYS A 233 1.84 -11.92 22.72
C LYS A 233 0.34 -11.78 22.45
N THR A 234 -0.34 -10.79 23.04
CA THR A 234 -1.75 -10.48 22.78
C THR A 234 -1.94 -9.39 21.72
N GLN A 235 -0.85 -8.72 21.31
CA GLN A 235 -0.87 -7.71 20.24
C GLN A 235 -1.43 -8.29 18.94
N ARG A 236 -2.31 -7.52 18.28
CA ARG A 236 -3.11 -7.98 17.14
C ARG A 236 -2.46 -7.80 15.78
N ALA A 237 -1.57 -6.83 15.64
CA ALA A 237 -0.84 -6.56 14.42
C ALA A 237 0.65 -6.67 14.73
N LEU A 238 1.36 -7.59 14.07
CA LEU A 238 2.82 -7.69 14.17
C LEU A 238 3.43 -7.02 12.96
N ALA A 239 4.31 -6.05 13.18
CA ALA A 239 4.99 -5.36 12.10
C ALA A 239 5.82 -6.33 11.26
N THR A 240 5.95 -6.04 9.97
CA THR A 240 6.76 -6.84 9.06
C THR A 240 7.66 -5.96 8.21
N TRP A 241 8.89 -6.42 7.98
CA TRP A 241 9.91 -5.68 7.25
C TRP A 241 10.87 -6.65 6.57
N PHE A 242 11.65 -6.18 5.60
CA PHE A 242 12.69 -6.94 4.93
C PHE A 242 14.08 -6.57 5.44
N ASN A 243 14.94 -7.58 5.64
CA ASN A 243 16.32 -7.39 6.07
C ASN A 243 17.27 -8.34 5.32
N ALA A 244 18.56 -8.05 5.29
CA ALA A 244 19.58 -8.87 4.64
C ALA A 244 19.93 -10.16 5.43
N THR A 245 19.50 -10.25 6.68
CA THR A 245 19.67 -11.44 7.53
C THR A 245 18.38 -12.23 7.59
N GLU A 246 18.47 -13.55 7.69
CA GLU A 246 17.30 -14.42 7.86
C GLU A 246 16.48 -14.05 9.11
N ASN A 247 15.17 -14.23 9.00
CA ASN A 247 14.25 -14.07 10.10
C ASN A 247 14.41 -15.21 11.11
N THR A 248 14.35 -14.87 12.38
CA THR A 248 14.50 -15.81 13.49
C THR A 248 13.20 -16.08 14.25
N TYR A 249 12.11 -15.39 13.88
CA TYR A 249 10.83 -15.46 14.59
C TYR A 249 9.68 -15.87 13.67
N GLY A 250 9.11 -17.05 13.93
CA GLY A 250 8.12 -17.68 13.09
C GLY A 250 8.64 -18.22 11.77
N SER A 251 7.73 -18.79 10.98
CA SER A 251 8.02 -19.41 9.70
C SER A 251 6.88 -19.16 8.72
N PHE A 252 7.26 -18.85 7.48
CA PHE A 252 6.35 -18.71 6.35
C PHE A 252 6.18 -20.04 5.62
N ALA A 253 5.01 -20.25 5.03
CA ALA A 253 4.73 -21.37 4.15
C ALA A 253 3.70 -21.00 3.09
N PHE A 254 3.76 -21.67 1.93
CA PHE A 254 2.65 -21.68 0.98
C PHE A 254 1.67 -22.80 1.34
N SER A 255 0.39 -22.47 1.45
CA SER A 255 -0.71 -23.43 1.53
C SER A 255 -1.56 -23.29 0.28
N GLY A 256 -1.22 -24.04 -0.78
CA GLY A 256 -1.72 -23.74 -2.12
C GLY A 256 -1.01 -22.50 -2.66
N ASP A 257 -1.76 -21.49 -3.07
CA ASP A 257 -1.23 -20.18 -3.46
C ASP A 257 -1.14 -19.19 -2.30
N THR A 258 -1.87 -19.40 -1.21
CA THR A 258 -1.91 -18.53 -0.03
C THR A 258 -0.59 -18.55 0.75
N VAL A 259 -0.10 -17.37 1.12
CA VAL A 259 1.01 -17.20 2.06
C VAL A 259 0.48 -17.32 3.47
N THR A 260 1.15 -18.12 4.29
CA THR A 260 0.83 -18.31 5.71
C THR A 260 2.03 -18.02 6.58
N TRP A 261 1.79 -17.61 7.82
CA TRP A 261 2.82 -17.45 8.83
C TRP A 261 2.38 -18.05 10.17
N THR A 262 3.30 -18.77 10.81
CA THR A 262 3.11 -19.42 12.11
C THR A 262 4.32 -19.21 13.01
N ASP A 263 4.09 -19.11 14.30
CA ASP A 263 5.12 -19.16 15.33
C ASP A 263 4.59 -19.97 16.53
N PRO A 264 5.42 -20.81 17.20
CA PRO A 264 4.97 -21.61 18.34
C PRO A 264 4.43 -20.78 19.52
N ASP A 265 4.89 -19.54 19.68
CA ASP A 265 4.51 -18.66 20.79
C ASP A 265 3.30 -17.77 20.44
N VAL A 266 2.81 -17.81 19.19
CA VAL A 266 1.67 -17.00 18.71
C VAL A 266 0.51 -17.90 18.30
N SER A 267 -0.50 -17.99 19.17
CA SER A 267 -1.77 -18.64 18.85
C SER A 267 -2.67 -17.70 18.06
N ARG A 268 -3.02 -18.09 16.83
CA ARG A 268 -3.94 -17.33 15.96
C ARG A 268 -4.94 -18.25 15.24
N PRO A 269 -6.18 -17.82 15.03
CA PRO A 269 -7.23 -18.67 14.45
C PRO A 269 -7.10 -18.87 12.94
N ASN A 270 -6.45 -17.95 12.23
CA ASN A 270 -6.17 -18.02 10.80
C ASN A 270 -4.71 -17.66 10.55
N THR A 271 -3.92 -18.58 10.00
CA THR A 271 -2.49 -18.37 9.70
C THR A 271 -2.24 -17.61 8.40
N ALA A 272 -3.28 -17.45 7.56
CA ALA A 272 -3.24 -16.70 6.31
C ALA A 272 -3.63 -15.22 6.46
N ALA A 273 -4.11 -14.79 7.62
CA ALA A 273 -4.62 -13.44 7.80
C ALA A 273 -3.49 -12.40 7.88
N PHE A 274 -3.59 -11.32 7.12
CA PHE A 274 -2.72 -10.16 7.24
C PHE A 274 -3.55 -8.90 7.39
N TYR A 275 -2.93 -7.84 7.88
CA TYR A 275 -3.48 -6.50 7.76
C TYR A 275 -2.66 -5.70 6.76
N VAL A 276 -3.33 -4.89 5.97
CA VAL A 276 -2.69 -3.75 5.33
C VAL A 276 -3.19 -2.49 6.02
N CYS A 277 -2.27 -1.74 6.60
CA CYS A 277 -2.55 -0.47 7.22
C CYS A 277 -2.07 0.64 6.27
N PRO A 278 -2.99 1.47 5.76
CA PRO A 278 -2.63 2.60 4.94
C PRO A 278 -1.67 3.51 5.68
N GLY A 279 -0.79 4.11 4.90
CA GLY A 279 0.13 5.09 5.41
C GLY A 279 -0.56 6.31 6.04
N ASN A 280 0.11 6.93 7.01
CA ASN A 280 -0.29 8.22 7.56
C ASN A 280 0.72 9.30 7.14
N SER A 281 0.58 10.53 7.68
CA SER A 281 1.49 11.65 7.37
C SER A 281 2.98 11.39 7.67
N THR A 282 3.29 10.30 8.38
CA THR A 282 4.61 9.94 8.91
C THR A 282 5.13 8.63 8.31
N THR A 283 4.24 7.69 8.01
CA THR A 283 4.53 6.41 7.34
C THR A 283 3.75 6.43 6.04
N ALA A 284 4.25 6.99 4.95
CA ALA A 284 3.43 7.34 3.77
C ALA A 284 2.88 6.12 2.97
N GLU A 285 3.10 4.90 3.43
CA GLU A 285 3.01 3.68 2.64
C GLU A 285 2.08 2.63 3.29
N ASN A 286 1.53 1.76 2.44
CA ASN A 286 0.59 0.71 2.83
C ASN A 286 1.33 -0.47 3.47
N ALA A 287 1.63 -0.38 4.76
CA ALA A 287 2.42 -1.37 5.48
C ALA A 287 1.62 -2.67 5.73
N LEU A 288 2.30 -3.80 5.55
CA LEU A 288 1.78 -5.15 5.79
C LEU A 288 2.10 -5.59 7.22
N PHE A 289 1.13 -6.21 7.88
CA PHE A 289 1.27 -6.76 9.23
C PHE A 289 0.72 -8.17 9.27
N VAL A 290 1.26 -9.02 10.15
CA VAL A 290 0.61 -10.29 10.50
C VAL A 290 -0.57 -10.01 11.43
N ASN A 291 -1.75 -10.54 11.10
CA ASN A 291 -2.94 -10.47 11.95
C ASN A 291 -3.00 -11.66 12.93
N THR A 292 -2.83 -11.43 14.22
CA THR A 292 -2.93 -12.50 15.26
C THR A 292 -4.35 -12.67 15.83
N GLY A 293 -5.29 -11.79 15.47
CA GLY A 293 -6.67 -11.77 15.92
C GLY A 293 -7.64 -12.59 15.08
N ALA A 294 -8.93 -12.45 15.38
CA ALA A 294 -10.00 -13.02 14.57
C ALA A 294 -10.22 -12.16 13.31
N TYR A 295 -10.15 -12.80 12.15
CA TYR A 295 -10.38 -12.18 10.85
C TYR A 295 -11.73 -11.41 10.84
N LEU A 296 -11.72 -10.14 10.40
CA LEU A 296 -12.90 -9.24 10.25
C LEU A 296 -13.61 -8.73 11.52
N TYR A 297 -13.21 -9.12 12.74
CA TYR A 297 -13.92 -8.69 13.96
C TYR A 297 -13.18 -7.64 14.79
N ASP A 298 -11.84 -7.68 14.82
CA ASP A 298 -11.00 -6.81 15.65
C ASP A 298 -9.89 -6.10 14.85
N THR A 299 -10.16 -5.78 13.58
CA THR A 299 -9.24 -5.06 12.70
C THR A 299 -8.84 -3.71 13.32
N PRO A 300 -7.53 -3.40 13.47
CA PRO A 300 -7.10 -2.10 13.96
C PRO A 300 -7.69 -0.96 13.12
N SER A 301 -8.09 0.14 13.78
CA SER A 301 -8.73 1.27 13.11
C SER A 301 -7.88 1.79 11.96
N GLY A 302 -8.46 1.82 10.76
CA GLY A 302 -7.81 2.29 9.54
C GLY A 302 -7.09 1.19 8.76
N CYS A 303 -6.85 0.01 9.34
CA CYS A 303 -6.30 -1.13 8.64
C CYS A 303 -7.40 -1.99 8.02
N TYR A 304 -7.01 -2.87 7.09
CA TYR A 304 -7.91 -3.77 6.38
C TYR A 304 -7.36 -5.19 6.44
N ASP A 305 -8.23 -6.15 6.76
CA ASP A 305 -7.91 -7.57 6.63
C ASP A 305 -7.68 -7.93 5.17
N VAL A 306 -6.61 -8.67 4.91
CA VAL A 306 -6.32 -9.23 3.59
C VAL A 306 -5.76 -10.64 3.75
N ASP A 307 -5.99 -11.45 2.73
CA ASP A 307 -5.12 -12.58 2.44
C ASP A 307 -4.16 -12.20 1.31
N ILE A 308 -2.95 -12.76 1.31
CA ILE A 308 -1.94 -12.55 0.27
C ILE A 308 -1.55 -13.86 -0.40
N HIS A 309 -1.55 -13.84 -1.72
CA HIS A 309 -1.41 -15.04 -2.56
C HIS A 309 -0.23 -14.89 -3.50
N SER A 310 0.49 -15.99 -3.71
CA SER A 310 1.43 -16.14 -4.81
C SER A 310 0.70 -16.03 -6.16
N TYR A 311 1.34 -15.35 -7.11
CA TYR A 311 0.84 -15.13 -8.45
C TYR A 311 1.96 -15.40 -9.45
N GLY A 312 1.73 -16.37 -10.35
CA GLY A 312 2.74 -16.92 -11.24
C GLY A 312 2.69 -16.43 -12.69
N ALA A 313 2.07 -15.28 -12.96
CA ALA A 313 2.07 -14.71 -14.32
C ALA A 313 3.45 -14.15 -14.69
N SER A 314 3.72 -14.03 -15.99
CA SER A 314 5.00 -13.50 -16.50
C SER A 314 5.33 -12.10 -16.00
N THR A 315 4.31 -11.29 -15.69
CA THR A 315 4.44 -9.93 -15.18
C THR A 315 3.41 -9.69 -14.08
N ALA A 316 3.74 -8.82 -13.12
CA ALA A 316 2.73 -8.22 -12.25
C ALA A 316 1.79 -7.36 -13.09
N SER A 317 0.50 -7.36 -12.77
CA SER A 317 -0.52 -6.59 -13.48
C SER A 317 -1.64 -6.13 -12.56
N LEU A 318 -2.40 -5.16 -13.03
CA LEU A 318 -3.74 -4.84 -12.52
C LEU A 318 -4.72 -6.01 -12.68
#